data_AF-A0A453CXV3-F1
#
_entry.id   AF-A0A453CXV3-F1
#
_cell.length_a   1.000
_cell.length_b   1.000
_cell.length_c   1.000
_cell.angle_alpha   90.00
_cell.angle_beta   90.00
_cell.angle_gamma   90.00
#
_symmetry.space_group_name_H-M   'P 1'
#
loop_
_entity.id
_entity.type
_entity.pdbx_description
1 polymer ?
#
loop_
_entity_poly.entity_id
_entity_poly.type
_entity_poly.pdbx_seq_one_letter_code
_entity_poly.pdbx_strand_id
1 'polypeptide(L)'
;QVQPIRPRRTLSPPALPPPPPAAMAKSSSATATATASGTKKRKSKSGALTHEEVKALGLELLSSRAHLNHAPTLLALLSPTAPLSIALEALISLQSFFEPLLSSIPSASAAAAAAGGASDDPELVFGAWLRQRFDEFVAALVELSVSPHSDEAIREVALDAFMDFVKLGKDGSFHSAIYHKFLHAVVHATNSIDDVLELLGSKYSKYADVCFFTYTSLDKIANSLGSQTTGSGKDVLQNGDDGAEDRSAICVRNVYNILVHIPALDFKKESKFDMWSTVGLSSKGEKDTSEVLPYTS
;
A
#
# COMPACT_ATOMS: atom_id res chain seq x y z
N GLN A 1 -46.56 -4.46 -40.08
CA GLN A 1 -47.00 -3.47 -39.08
C GLN A 1 -45.80 -3.11 -38.22
N VAL A 2 -45.27 -1.90 -38.38
CA VAL A 2 -44.09 -1.40 -37.67
C VAL A 2 -44.59 -0.61 -36.45
N GLN A 3 -44.17 -0.99 -35.24
CA GLN A 3 -44.48 -0.23 -34.03
C GLN A 3 -43.48 0.93 -33.87
N PRO A 4 -43.93 2.14 -33.48
CA PRO A 4 -43.02 3.27 -33.28
C PRO A 4 -42.34 3.21 -31.90
N ILE A 5 -41.02 3.40 -31.90
CA ILE A 5 -40.15 3.50 -30.73
C ILE A 5 -40.43 4.85 -30.02
N ARG A 6 -40.80 4.80 -28.74
CA ARG A 6 -40.95 5.99 -27.88
C ARG A 6 -39.57 6.58 -27.52
N PRO A 7 -39.43 7.91 -27.45
CA PRO A 7 -38.18 8.53 -27.00
C PRO A 7 -37.94 8.29 -25.51
N ARG A 8 -36.69 7.92 -25.17
CA ARG A 8 -36.17 7.72 -23.82
C ARG A 8 -36.24 9.05 -23.05
N ARG A 9 -36.95 9.07 -21.92
CA ARG A 9 -36.87 10.16 -20.93
C ARG A 9 -35.45 10.23 -20.38
N THR A 10 -34.83 11.39 -20.50
CA THR A 10 -33.61 11.77 -19.78
C THR A 10 -33.93 11.87 -18.29
N LEU A 11 -33.35 10.98 -17.48
CA LEU A 11 -33.39 11.03 -16.03
C LEU A 11 -32.23 11.92 -15.56
N SER A 12 -32.56 13.12 -15.07
CA SER A 12 -31.61 13.96 -14.33
C SER A 12 -31.22 13.30 -13.00
N PRO A 13 -29.97 13.46 -12.52
CA PRO A 13 -29.54 12.90 -11.25
C PRO A 13 -30.23 13.59 -10.06
N PRO A 14 -30.45 12.90 -8.93
CA PRO A 14 -31.13 13.47 -7.77
C PRO A 14 -30.27 14.53 -7.07
N ALA A 15 -30.90 15.66 -6.76
CA ALA A 15 -30.31 16.75 -6.00
C ALA A 15 -30.00 16.33 -4.55
N LEU A 16 -28.83 16.74 -4.05
CA LEU A 16 -28.42 16.58 -2.65
C LEU A 16 -29.40 17.32 -1.70
N PRO A 17 -29.75 16.74 -0.55
CA PRO A 17 -30.59 17.42 0.43
C PRO A 17 -29.83 18.58 1.11
N PRO A 18 -30.51 19.69 1.43
CA PRO A 18 -29.89 20.82 2.12
C PRO A 18 -29.56 20.48 3.58
N PRO A 19 -28.53 21.12 4.18
CA PRO A 19 -28.18 20.91 5.57
C PRO A 19 -29.28 21.41 6.53
N PRO A 20 -29.43 20.80 7.72
CA PRO A 20 -30.44 21.18 8.68
C PRO A 20 -30.18 22.57 9.30
N PRO A 21 -31.23 23.30 9.72
CA PRO A 21 -31.12 24.66 10.23
C PRO A 21 -30.44 24.71 11.60
N ALA A 22 -29.54 25.68 11.78
CA ALA A 22 -28.90 25.99 13.05
C ALA A 22 -29.95 26.51 14.05
N ALA A 23 -30.18 25.75 15.12
CA ALA A 23 -31.05 26.17 16.21
C ALA A 23 -30.42 27.32 17.02
N MET A 24 -31.11 28.45 17.05
CA MET A 24 -30.83 29.59 17.92
C MET A 24 -31.03 29.19 19.40
N ALA A 25 -29.97 29.21 20.20
CA ALA A 25 -30.06 29.17 21.66
C ALA A 25 -29.88 30.60 22.22
N LYS A 26 -30.90 31.03 22.97
CA LYS A 26 -31.04 32.35 23.58
C LYS A 26 -30.00 32.58 24.68
N SER A 27 -29.45 33.80 24.70
CA SER A 27 -28.69 34.36 25.83
C SER A 27 -29.56 34.48 27.08
N SER A 28 -28.99 34.14 28.23
CA SER A 28 -29.36 34.72 29.52
C SER A 28 -28.10 34.85 30.37
N SER A 29 -27.83 36.08 30.79
CA SER A 29 -26.66 36.49 31.55
C SER A 29 -26.97 36.43 33.05
N ALA A 30 -26.05 35.93 33.87
CA ALA A 30 -25.89 36.35 35.25
C ALA A 30 -24.48 35.97 35.78
N THR A 31 -23.62 36.99 35.86
CA THR A 31 -22.74 37.34 36.99
C THR A 31 -21.75 36.32 37.56
N ALA A 32 -20.50 36.46 37.10
CA ALA A 32 -19.22 36.52 37.82
C ALA A 32 -19.05 35.81 39.19
N THR A 33 -18.10 34.86 39.23
CA THR A 33 -16.98 34.89 40.18
C THR A 33 -15.74 34.32 39.48
N ALA A 34 -14.66 35.10 39.51
CA ALA A 34 -13.40 34.81 38.87
C ALA A 34 -12.57 33.81 39.71
N THR A 35 -12.19 32.69 39.10
CA THR A 35 -10.94 31.98 39.40
C THR A 35 -10.37 31.46 38.08
N ALA A 36 -9.09 31.74 37.88
CA ALA A 36 -8.38 31.59 36.62
C ALA A 36 -8.38 30.14 36.11
N SER A 37 -8.91 29.94 34.89
CA SER A 37 -8.54 28.82 34.05
C SER A 37 -8.29 29.34 32.64
N GLY A 38 -7.06 29.16 32.16
CA GLY A 38 -6.66 29.59 30.83
C GLY A 38 -7.50 28.87 29.78
N THR A 39 -8.49 29.57 29.24
CA THR A 39 -9.27 29.13 28.08
C THR A 39 -8.33 28.95 26.89
N LYS A 40 -7.99 27.70 26.55
CA LYS A 40 -7.43 27.33 25.26
C LYS A 40 -8.43 27.77 24.19
N LYS A 41 -8.17 28.94 23.60
CA LYS A 41 -8.82 29.40 22.37
C LYS A 41 -8.77 28.26 21.35
N ARG A 42 -9.94 27.76 20.96
CA ARG A 42 -10.13 26.90 19.78
C ARG A 42 -9.67 27.71 18.57
N LYS A 43 -8.40 27.56 18.23
CA LYS A 43 -7.81 28.06 17.00
C LYS A 43 -8.22 27.07 15.92
N SER A 44 -9.05 27.50 14.98
CA SER A 44 -9.29 26.81 13.72
C SER A 44 -7.95 26.60 13.02
N LYS A 45 -7.34 25.42 13.19
CA LYS A 45 -6.01 25.11 12.68
C LYS A 45 -6.17 24.41 11.32
N SER A 46 -6.42 25.23 10.28
CA SER A 46 -5.93 24.90 8.95
C SER A 46 -4.43 25.18 8.96
N GLY A 47 -3.67 24.36 9.68
CA GLY A 47 -2.23 24.45 9.81
C GLY A 47 -1.68 23.05 9.66
N ALA A 48 -0.71 22.88 8.76
CA ALA A 48 0.00 21.63 8.56
C ALA A 48 0.42 21.04 9.92
N LEU A 49 0.22 19.74 10.08
CA LEU A 49 0.61 19.02 11.30
C LEU A 49 2.12 19.15 11.49
N THR A 50 2.55 19.39 12.73
CA THR A 50 3.98 19.37 13.07
C THR A 50 4.46 17.93 13.23
N HIS A 51 5.77 17.71 13.13
CA HIS A 51 6.39 16.40 13.36
C HIS A 51 5.96 15.77 14.70
N GLU A 52 5.99 16.55 15.79
CA GLU A 52 5.55 16.08 17.11
C GLU A 52 4.06 15.72 17.17
N GLU A 53 3.21 16.44 16.43
CA GLU A 53 1.78 16.10 16.32
C GLU A 53 1.60 14.77 15.58
N VAL A 54 2.36 14.51 14.51
CA VAL A 54 2.32 13.24 13.75
C VAL A 54 2.80 12.08 14.61
N LYS A 55 3.91 12.27 15.32
CA LYS A 55 4.44 11.28 16.27
C LYS A 55 3.43 10.93 17.37
N ALA A 56 2.74 11.93 17.92
CA ALA A 56 1.69 11.70 18.91
C ALA A 56 0.54 10.86 18.33
N LEU A 57 0.09 11.15 17.10
CA LEU A 57 -0.93 10.34 16.42
C LEU A 57 -0.49 8.89 16.23
N GLY A 58 0.79 8.66 15.88
CA GLY A 58 1.37 7.33 15.74
C GLY A 58 1.38 6.56 17.06
N LEU A 59 1.87 7.19 18.14
CA LEU A 59 1.88 6.57 19.47
C LEU A 59 0.47 6.26 19.99
N GLU A 60 -0.50 7.16 19.77
CA GLU A 60 -1.90 6.94 20.12
C GLU A 60 -2.50 5.78 19.32
N LEU A 61 -2.23 5.69 18.01
CA LEU A 61 -2.66 4.58 17.16
C LEU A 61 -2.16 3.23 17.66
N LEU A 62 -0.91 3.15 18.08
CA LEU A 62 -0.27 1.93 18.60
C LEU A 62 -0.77 1.55 20.01
N SER A 63 -1.29 2.52 20.77
CA SER A 63 -1.69 2.30 22.16
C SER A 63 -3.00 1.53 22.32
N SER A 64 -3.97 1.72 21.42
CA SER A 64 -5.31 1.14 21.56
C SER A 64 -6.17 1.25 20.29
N ARG A 65 -7.10 0.29 20.12
CA ARG A 65 -8.13 0.31 19.07
C ARG A 65 -9.09 1.52 19.17
N ALA A 66 -9.10 2.27 20.27
CA ALA A 66 -9.87 3.51 20.37
C ALA A 66 -9.38 4.60 19.39
N HIS A 67 -8.14 4.48 18.92
CA HIS A 67 -7.43 5.49 18.13
C HIS A 67 -7.28 5.12 16.65
N LEU A 68 -8.04 4.14 16.15
CA LEU A 68 -7.96 3.67 14.76
C LEU A 68 -8.21 4.76 13.71
N ASN A 69 -8.94 5.82 14.07
CA ASN A 69 -9.17 6.97 13.20
C ASN A 69 -7.91 7.80 12.91
N HIS A 70 -6.80 7.57 13.63
CA HIS A 70 -5.51 8.17 13.31
C HIS A 70 -4.85 7.53 12.09
N ALA A 71 -5.11 6.24 11.79
CA ALA A 71 -4.51 5.58 10.63
C ALA A 71 -4.85 6.27 9.29
N PRO A 72 -6.13 6.61 8.98
CA PRO A 72 -6.44 7.42 7.79
C PRO A 72 -5.77 8.79 7.78
N THR A 73 -5.57 9.41 8.95
CA THR A 73 -4.90 10.71 9.06
C THR A 73 -3.42 10.60 8.71
N LEU A 74 -2.74 9.57 9.22
CA LEU A 74 -1.35 9.28 8.90
C LEU A 74 -1.17 8.88 7.43
N LEU A 75 -2.10 8.10 6.88
CA LEU A 75 -2.08 7.71 5.46
C LEU A 75 -2.13 8.92 4.53
N ALA A 76 -2.93 9.94 4.86
CA ALA A 76 -3.02 11.17 4.08
C ALA A 76 -1.72 12.00 4.08
N LEU A 77 -0.78 11.70 4.98
CA LEU A 77 0.53 12.35 5.04
C LEU A 77 1.59 11.66 4.17
N LEU A 78 1.30 10.44 3.67
CA LEU A 78 2.17 9.71 2.76
C LEU A 78 1.96 10.19 1.32
N SER A 79 2.67 11.25 0.95
CA SER A 79 2.64 11.82 -0.40
C SER A 79 4.06 12.07 -0.88
N PRO A 80 4.37 11.86 -2.18
CA PRO A 80 5.70 12.15 -2.75
C PRO A 80 6.20 13.57 -2.50
N THR A 81 5.29 14.53 -2.31
CA THR A 81 5.62 15.94 -2.09
C THR A 81 5.52 16.38 -0.62
N ALA A 82 5.20 15.47 0.30
CA ALA A 82 5.12 15.80 1.72
C ALA A 82 6.53 16.09 2.30
N PRO A 83 6.65 16.93 3.34
CA PRO A 83 7.92 17.14 4.02
C PRO A 83 8.49 15.80 4.53
N LEU A 84 9.77 15.54 4.26
CA LEU A 84 10.44 14.26 4.55
C LEU A 84 10.20 13.77 5.99
N SER A 85 10.38 14.65 6.99
CA SER A 85 10.21 14.30 8.40
C SER A 85 8.76 13.91 8.75
N ILE A 86 7.77 14.52 8.09
CA ILE A 86 6.36 14.21 8.29
C ILE A 86 6.01 12.86 7.65
N ALA A 87 6.48 12.63 6.43
CA ALA A 87 6.22 11.38 5.71
C ALA A 87 6.90 10.19 6.40
N LEU A 88 8.15 10.33 6.84
CA LEU A 88 8.89 9.26 7.53
C LEU A 88 8.21 8.87 8.85
N GLU A 89 7.84 9.84 9.69
CA GLU A 89 7.19 9.54 10.97
C GLU A 89 5.83 8.85 10.76
N ALA A 90 5.04 9.31 9.78
CA ALA A 90 3.78 8.68 9.42
C ALA A 90 3.98 7.25 8.90
N LEU A 91 4.98 7.03 8.05
CA LEU A 91 5.30 5.72 7.49
C LEU A 91 5.71 4.74 8.58
N ILE A 92 6.66 5.12 9.45
CA ILE A 92 7.15 4.28 10.55
C ILE A 92 6.02 3.93 11.52
N SER A 93 5.15 4.90 11.82
CA SER A 93 3.98 4.68 12.68
C SER A 93 2.99 3.68 12.07
N LEU A 94 2.69 3.81 10.78
CA LEU A 94 1.79 2.90 10.07
C LEU A 94 2.40 1.51 9.91
N GLN A 95 3.69 1.42 9.60
CA GLN A 95 4.41 0.16 9.52
C GLN A 95 4.35 -0.59 10.85
N SER A 96 4.71 0.09 11.95
CA SER A 96 4.65 -0.46 13.31
C SER A 96 3.23 -0.91 13.71
N PHE A 97 2.20 -0.26 13.16
CA PHE A 97 0.81 -0.63 13.40
C PHE A 97 0.40 -1.88 12.61
N PHE A 98 0.78 -1.99 11.34
CA PHE A 98 0.34 -3.08 10.46
C PHE A 98 1.15 -4.36 10.64
N GLU A 99 2.46 -4.29 10.87
CA GLU A 99 3.33 -5.45 11.03
C GLU A 99 2.81 -6.52 12.00
N PRO A 100 2.44 -6.19 13.26
CA PRO A 100 1.93 -7.19 14.20
C PRO A 100 0.53 -7.71 13.80
N LEU A 101 -0.20 -7.01 12.93
CA LEU A 101 -1.56 -7.33 12.53
C LEU A 101 -1.63 -8.14 11.23
N LEU A 102 -0.52 -8.35 10.51
CA LEU A 102 -0.52 -8.97 9.17
C LEU A 102 -1.23 -10.32 9.10
N SER A 103 -1.02 -11.19 10.09
CA SER A 103 -1.66 -12.51 10.16
C SER A 103 -3.18 -12.43 10.35
N SER A 104 -3.67 -11.29 10.87
CA SER A 104 -5.08 -11.03 11.14
C SER A 104 -5.76 -10.28 9.99
N ILE A 105 -5.02 -9.83 8.97
CA ILE A 105 -5.59 -9.15 7.82
C ILE A 105 -6.34 -10.19 6.95
N PRO A 106 -7.66 -10.05 6.74
CA PRO A 106 -8.39 -11.00 5.92
C PRO A 106 -7.95 -10.93 4.45
N SER A 107 -8.15 -12.04 3.73
CA SER A 107 -7.98 -12.03 2.27
C SER A 107 -8.97 -11.06 1.62
N ALA A 108 -8.63 -10.54 0.44
CA ALA A 108 -9.51 -9.59 -0.26
C ALA A 108 -10.90 -10.17 -0.52
N SER A 109 -10.99 -11.48 -0.82
CA SER A 109 -12.26 -12.18 -0.99
C SER A 109 -13.06 -12.29 0.31
N ALA A 110 -12.40 -12.58 1.45
CA ALA A 110 -13.06 -12.64 2.75
C ALA A 110 -13.57 -11.25 3.18
N ALA A 111 -12.76 -10.20 2.99
CA ALA A 111 -13.16 -8.83 3.27
C ALA A 111 -14.34 -8.36 2.40
N ALA A 112 -14.33 -8.69 1.10
CA ALA A 112 -15.43 -8.37 0.20
C ALA A 112 -16.74 -9.09 0.59
N ALA A 113 -16.66 -10.35 1.01
CA ALA A 113 -17.81 -11.10 1.50
C ALA A 113 -18.40 -10.47 2.78
N ALA A 114 -17.54 -10.02 3.70
CA ALA A 114 -17.96 -9.34 4.92
C ALA A 114 -18.60 -7.96 4.66
N ALA A 115 -18.14 -7.22 3.65
CA ALA A 115 -18.70 -5.92 3.28
C ALA A 115 -20.02 -6.02 2.49
N GLY A 116 -20.24 -7.12 1.75
CA GLY A 116 -21.45 -7.36 0.96
C GLY A 116 -22.62 -7.97 1.74
N GLY A 117 -22.36 -8.52 2.93
CA GLY A 117 -23.38 -8.92 3.90
C GLY A 117 -23.56 -7.84 4.95
N ALA A 118 -24.79 -7.62 5.42
CA ALA A 118 -25.01 -6.90 6.68
C ALA A 118 -24.54 -7.81 7.83
N SER A 119 -23.22 -7.86 8.04
CA SER A 119 -22.61 -8.57 9.14
C SER A 119 -22.70 -7.70 10.38
N ASP A 120 -23.49 -8.13 11.36
CA ASP A 120 -23.55 -7.49 12.69
C ASP A 120 -22.31 -7.83 13.54
N ASP A 121 -21.38 -8.68 13.05
CA ASP A 121 -20.15 -9.00 13.75
C ASP A 121 -19.13 -7.85 13.67
N PRO A 122 -18.80 -7.18 14.80
CA PRO A 122 -17.85 -6.07 14.82
C PRO A 122 -16.44 -6.48 14.40
N GLU A 123 -16.03 -7.74 14.58
CA GLU A 123 -14.69 -8.20 14.18
C GLU A 123 -14.59 -8.39 12.66
N LEU A 124 -15.67 -8.80 11.99
CA LEU A 124 -15.71 -8.84 10.52
C LEU A 124 -15.66 -7.44 9.91
N VAL A 125 -16.38 -6.48 10.51
CA VAL A 125 -16.32 -5.07 10.10
C VAL A 125 -14.92 -4.50 10.30
N PHE A 126 -14.30 -4.77 11.46
CA PHE A 126 -12.93 -4.36 11.72
C PHE A 126 -11.93 -5.00 10.75
N GLY A 127 -12.05 -6.30 10.47
CA GLY A 127 -11.18 -6.99 9.53
C GLY A 127 -11.27 -6.41 8.11
N ALA A 128 -12.48 -6.12 7.63
CA ALA A 128 -12.68 -5.47 6.33
C ALA A 128 -12.08 -4.06 6.29
N TRP A 129 -12.27 -3.27 7.36
CA TRP A 129 -11.65 -1.95 7.49
C TRP A 129 -10.11 -2.04 7.51
N LEU A 130 -9.55 -2.97 8.30
CA LEU A 130 -8.11 -3.16 8.45
C LEU A 130 -7.49 -3.54 7.11
N ARG A 131 -8.15 -4.44 6.37
CA ARG A 131 -7.77 -4.81 5.02
C ARG A 131 -7.75 -3.61 4.07
N GLN A 132 -8.79 -2.79 4.10
CA GLN A 132 -8.85 -1.58 3.27
C GLN A 132 -7.69 -0.63 3.60
N ARG A 133 -7.43 -0.35 4.88
CA ARG A 133 -6.34 0.56 5.27
C ARG A 133 -4.97 0.01 4.93
N PHE A 134 -4.80 -1.31 5.02
CA PHE A 134 -3.56 -1.94 4.60
C PHE A 134 -3.35 -1.85 3.08
N ASP A 135 -4.38 -2.09 2.28
CA ASP A 135 -4.28 -1.93 0.81
C ASP A 135 -3.98 -0.46 0.44
N GLU A 136 -4.55 0.53 1.14
CA GLU A 136 -4.22 1.95 1.00
C GLU A 136 -2.76 2.24 1.38
N PHE A 137 -2.26 1.66 2.48
CA PHE A 137 -0.87 1.83 2.91
C PHE A 137 0.11 1.25 1.89
N VAL A 138 -0.13 0.03 1.42
CA VAL A 138 0.69 -0.61 0.38
C VAL A 138 0.70 0.22 -0.89
N ALA A 139 -0.44 0.79 -1.31
CA ALA A 139 -0.49 1.67 -2.47
C ALA A 139 0.37 2.93 -2.28
N ALA A 140 0.32 3.56 -1.10
CA ALA A 140 1.14 4.72 -0.78
C ALA A 140 2.65 4.38 -0.77
N LEU A 141 3.05 3.21 -0.24
CA LEU A 141 4.43 2.74 -0.29
C LEU A 141 4.90 2.58 -1.74
N VAL A 142 4.10 1.94 -2.60
CA VAL A 142 4.40 1.80 -4.03
C VAL A 142 4.55 3.17 -4.71
N GLU A 143 3.63 4.10 -4.43
CA GLU A 143 3.70 5.46 -5.00
C GLU A 143 4.98 6.19 -4.55
N LEU A 144 5.31 6.13 -3.26
CA LEU A 144 6.52 6.73 -2.71
C LEU A 144 7.79 6.12 -3.32
N SER A 145 7.82 4.79 -3.53
CA SER A 145 8.96 4.09 -4.13
C SER A 145 9.18 4.43 -5.60
N VAL A 146 8.10 4.64 -6.37
CA VAL A 146 8.18 4.79 -7.85
C VAL A 146 8.16 6.27 -8.28
N SER A 147 7.62 7.18 -7.46
CA SER A 147 7.51 8.59 -7.84
C SER A 147 8.88 9.27 -7.88
N PRO A 148 9.21 10.01 -8.96
CA PRO A 148 10.46 10.77 -9.05
C PRO A 148 10.48 11.99 -8.12
N HIS A 149 9.32 12.40 -7.60
CA HIS A 149 9.20 13.55 -6.69
C HIS A 149 9.51 13.18 -5.25
N SER A 150 9.52 11.89 -4.93
CA SER A 150 9.87 11.41 -3.61
C SER A 150 11.34 11.69 -3.32
N ASP A 151 11.61 12.22 -2.14
CA ASP A 151 12.95 12.28 -1.57
C ASP A 151 13.63 10.89 -1.56
N GLU A 152 14.95 10.85 -1.71
CA GLU A 152 15.71 9.60 -1.76
C GLU A 152 15.53 8.77 -0.48
N ALA A 153 15.55 9.42 0.68
CA ALA A 153 15.44 8.74 1.97
C ALA A 153 14.03 8.17 2.20
N ILE A 154 12.97 8.89 1.81
CA ILE A 154 11.61 8.33 1.93
C ILE A 154 11.40 7.18 0.95
N ARG A 155 12.00 7.23 -0.24
CA ARG A 155 11.92 6.17 -1.24
C ARG A 155 12.58 4.89 -0.74
N GLU A 156 13.76 5.02 -0.13
CA GLU A 156 14.48 3.92 0.48
C GLU A 156 13.66 3.25 1.59
N VAL A 157 13.20 4.05 2.55
CA VAL A 157 12.40 3.54 3.67
C VAL A 157 11.08 2.95 3.19
N ALA A 158 10.43 3.54 2.18
CA ALA A 158 9.20 3.01 1.61
C ALA A 158 9.40 1.67 0.91
N LEU A 159 10.50 1.50 0.16
CA LEU A 159 10.79 0.22 -0.46
C LEU A 159 11.14 -0.85 0.58
N ASP A 160 11.90 -0.49 1.62
CA ASP A 160 12.25 -1.42 2.70
C ASP A 160 10.98 -1.90 3.43
N ALA A 161 10.11 -0.98 3.84
CA ALA A 161 8.83 -1.29 4.46
C ALA A 161 7.94 -2.15 3.55
N PHE A 162 7.87 -1.81 2.25
CA PHE A 162 7.14 -2.61 1.27
C PHE A 162 7.68 -4.04 1.18
N MET A 163 9.00 -4.19 1.12
CA MET A 163 9.65 -5.49 1.02
C MET A 163 9.49 -6.32 2.30
N ASP A 164 9.39 -5.70 3.48
CA ASP A 164 9.03 -6.39 4.71
C ASP A 164 7.61 -6.98 4.65
N PHE A 165 6.64 -6.27 4.06
CA PHE A 165 5.30 -6.84 3.81
C PHE A 165 5.28 -7.95 2.75
N VAL A 166 6.21 -7.88 1.78
CA VAL A 166 6.42 -8.97 0.82
C VAL A 166 7.02 -10.21 1.50
N LYS A 167 7.92 -10.01 2.48
CA LYS A 167 8.53 -11.07 3.28
C LYS A 167 7.55 -11.78 4.18
N LEU A 168 6.68 -11.00 4.83
CA LEU A 168 5.75 -11.44 5.86
C LEU A 168 4.39 -11.88 5.28
N GLY A 169 4.40 -12.53 4.12
CA GLY A 169 3.17 -13.18 3.62
C GLY A 169 2.74 -14.32 4.52
N LYS A 170 1.60 -14.94 4.18
CA LYS A 170 0.99 -15.99 5.02
C LYS A 170 2.00 -17.10 5.29
N ASP A 171 2.15 -17.48 6.56
CA ASP A 171 3.09 -18.52 7.02
C ASP A 171 4.57 -18.25 6.65
N GLY A 172 4.95 -16.98 6.51
CA GLY A 172 6.31 -16.57 6.12
C GLY A 172 6.59 -16.72 4.62
N SER A 173 5.55 -16.93 3.81
CA SER A 173 5.66 -17.03 2.34
C SER A 173 5.79 -15.68 1.67
N PHE A 174 6.41 -15.69 0.50
CA PHE A 174 6.54 -14.49 -0.33
C PHE A 174 5.16 -13.99 -0.81
N HIS A 175 4.81 -12.75 -0.49
CA HIS A 175 3.53 -12.15 -0.86
C HIS A 175 3.51 -11.68 -2.32
N SER A 176 3.54 -12.65 -3.25
CA SER A 176 3.67 -12.39 -4.69
C SER A 176 2.60 -11.49 -5.30
N ALA A 177 1.37 -11.48 -4.74
CA ALA A 177 0.30 -10.62 -5.21
C ALA A 177 0.59 -9.12 -4.96
N ILE A 178 1.18 -8.78 -3.82
CA ILE A 178 1.58 -7.41 -3.49
C ILE A 178 2.79 -7.01 -4.33
N TYR A 179 3.77 -7.90 -4.44
CA TYR A 179 4.96 -7.69 -5.27
C TYR A 179 4.63 -7.47 -6.75
N HIS A 180 3.67 -8.24 -7.29
CA HIS A 180 3.18 -8.08 -8.65
C HIS A 180 2.57 -6.69 -8.90
N LYS A 181 1.79 -6.15 -7.94
CA LYS A 181 1.22 -4.80 -8.04
C LYS A 181 2.31 -3.72 -8.09
N PHE A 182 3.37 -3.87 -7.29
CA PHE A 182 4.52 -2.99 -7.34
C PHE A 182 5.21 -3.03 -8.70
N LEU A 183 5.52 -4.22 -9.23
CA LEU A 183 6.15 -4.35 -10.55
C LEU A 183 5.25 -3.82 -11.66
N HIS A 184 3.93 -4.00 -11.56
CA HIS A 184 2.99 -3.38 -12.48
C HIS A 184 3.09 -1.84 -12.44
N ALA A 185 3.16 -1.23 -11.25
CA ALA A 185 3.36 0.22 -11.14
C ALA A 185 4.70 0.69 -11.74
N VAL A 186 5.79 -0.03 -11.48
CA VAL A 186 7.12 0.26 -12.05
C VAL A 186 7.09 0.16 -13.58
N VAL A 187 6.53 -0.91 -14.15
CA VAL A 187 6.45 -1.10 -15.62
C VAL A 187 5.63 0.02 -16.27
N HIS A 188 4.55 0.47 -15.64
CA HIS A 188 3.67 1.50 -16.19
C HIS A 188 4.04 2.94 -15.82
N ALA A 189 5.15 3.14 -15.10
CA ALA A 189 5.65 4.47 -14.75
C ALA A 189 6.06 5.25 -15.99
N THR A 190 5.61 6.51 -16.09
CA THR A 190 5.95 7.41 -17.19
C THR A 190 7.27 8.13 -17.00
N ASN A 191 7.70 8.26 -15.74
CA ASN A 191 8.95 8.90 -15.37
C ASN A 191 10.09 7.86 -15.34
N SER A 192 11.33 8.30 -15.11
CA SER A 192 12.43 7.36 -14.89
C SER A 192 12.14 6.45 -13.70
N ILE A 193 12.56 5.20 -13.82
CA ILE A 193 12.49 4.17 -12.77
C ILE A 193 13.89 3.79 -12.26
N ASP A 194 14.94 4.50 -12.70
CA ASP A 194 16.32 4.09 -12.46
C ASP A 194 16.63 4.00 -10.96
N ASP A 195 16.24 5.02 -10.16
CA ASP A 195 16.48 5.02 -8.71
C ASP A 195 15.83 3.82 -7.99
N VAL A 196 14.59 3.46 -8.38
CA VAL A 196 13.90 2.32 -7.76
C VAL A 196 14.50 0.98 -8.20
N LEU A 197 15.01 0.90 -9.43
CA LEU A 197 15.73 -0.29 -9.91
C LEU A 197 17.11 -0.43 -9.28
N GLU A 198 17.83 0.68 -9.07
CA GLU A 198 19.11 0.69 -8.37
C GLU A 198 18.94 0.20 -6.94
N LEU A 199 17.92 0.69 -6.23
CA LEU A 199 17.63 0.28 -4.86
C LEU A 199 17.16 -1.19 -4.79
N LEU A 200 16.24 -1.59 -5.66
CA LEU A 200 15.74 -2.97 -5.72
C LEU A 200 16.87 -3.95 -6.07
N GLY A 201 17.69 -3.59 -7.06
CA GLY A 201 18.83 -4.37 -7.52
C GLY A 201 19.87 -4.54 -6.42
N SER A 202 20.37 -3.43 -5.88
CA SER A 202 21.45 -3.45 -4.87
C SER A 202 21.07 -4.18 -3.58
N LYS A 203 19.83 -4.03 -3.10
CA LYS A 203 19.40 -4.63 -1.82
C LYS A 203 18.84 -6.04 -1.98
N TYR A 204 18.02 -6.28 -3.00
CA TYR A 204 17.12 -7.43 -3.04
C TYR A 204 17.37 -8.43 -4.17
N SER A 205 18.15 -8.09 -5.20
CA SER A 205 18.37 -9.04 -6.32
C SER A 205 19.23 -10.25 -5.97
N LYS A 206 19.85 -10.27 -4.79
CA LYS A 206 20.57 -11.44 -4.28
C LYS A 206 19.63 -12.58 -3.83
N TYR A 207 18.35 -12.29 -3.63
CA TYR A 207 17.38 -13.27 -3.14
C TYR A 207 16.69 -14.01 -4.30
N ALA A 208 16.70 -15.34 -4.26
CA ALA A 208 16.20 -16.15 -5.37
C ALA A 208 14.70 -16.06 -5.59
N ASP A 209 13.93 -16.00 -4.51
CA ASP A 209 12.48 -15.80 -4.59
C ASP A 209 12.12 -14.41 -5.10
N VAL A 210 12.84 -13.35 -4.73
CA VAL A 210 12.67 -12.01 -5.32
C VAL A 210 12.85 -12.07 -6.83
N CYS A 211 13.99 -12.58 -7.32
CA CYS A 211 14.25 -12.69 -8.76
C CYS A 211 13.20 -13.54 -9.48
N PHE A 212 12.86 -14.71 -8.92
CA PHE A 212 11.84 -15.60 -9.47
C PHE A 212 10.49 -14.92 -9.62
N PHE A 213 10.01 -14.24 -8.58
CA PHE A 213 8.73 -13.54 -8.60
C PHE A 213 8.77 -12.29 -9.46
N THR A 214 9.94 -11.68 -9.68
CA THR A 214 10.09 -10.62 -10.68
C THR A 214 9.82 -11.15 -12.07
N TYR A 215 10.56 -12.17 -12.52
CA TYR A 215 10.37 -12.70 -13.88
C TYR A 215 8.96 -13.24 -14.10
N THR A 216 8.41 -13.94 -13.10
CA THR A 216 7.02 -14.44 -13.16
C THR A 216 6.00 -13.30 -13.27
N SER A 217 6.24 -12.18 -12.59
CA SER A 217 5.36 -11.01 -12.66
C SER A 217 5.50 -10.28 -13.99
N LEU A 218 6.72 -10.12 -14.50
CA LEU A 218 6.97 -9.51 -15.81
C LEU A 218 6.34 -10.31 -16.95
N ASP A 219 6.41 -11.64 -16.91
CA ASP A 219 5.73 -12.50 -17.89
C ASP A 219 4.22 -12.26 -17.89
N LYS A 220 3.59 -12.22 -16.70
CA LYS A 220 2.16 -11.90 -16.56
C LYS A 220 1.81 -10.50 -17.11
N ILE A 221 2.63 -9.49 -16.81
CA ILE A 221 2.42 -8.12 -17.29
C ILE A 221 2.56 -8.06 -18.82
N ALA A 222 3.61 -8.64 -19.38
CA ALA A 222 3.87 -8.67 -20.83
C ALA A 222 2.75 -9.39 -21.60
N ASN A 223 2.29 -10.54 -21.10
CA ASN A 223 1.18 -11.28 -21.70
C ASN A 223 -0.14 -10.50 -21.65
N SER A 224 -0.38 -9.71 -20.59
CA SER A 224 -1.57 -8.85 -20.50
C SER A 224 -1.54 -7.70 -21.53
N LEU A 225 -0.35 -7.17 -21.86
CA LEU A 225 -0.17 -6.10 -22.83
C LEU A 225 -0.50 -6.56 -24.27
N GLY A 226 -0.08 -7.77 -24.64
CA GLY A 226 -0.37 -8.37 -25.95
C GLY A 226 -1.84 -8.77 -26.15
N SER A 227 -2.58 -9.05 -25.07
CA SER A 227 -4.01 -9.37 -25.14
C SER A 227 -4.89 -8.15 -25.38
N GLN A 228 -4.48 -6.95 -24.95
CA GLN A 228 -5.25 -5.72 -25.16
C GLN A 228 -5.21 -5.22 -26.61
N THR A 229 -4.19 -5.59 -27.37
CA THR A 229 -4.01 -5.22 -28.78
C THR A 229 -4.74 -6.15 -29.76
N THR A 230 -5.26 -7.30 -29.32
CA THR A 230 -5.84 -8.34 -30.19
C THR A 230 -7.34 -8.58 -30.00
N GLY A 231 -8.00 -7.84 -29.11
CA GLY A 231 -9.38 -8.08 -28.69
C GLY A 231 -10.38 -6.96 -29.04
N SER A 232 -10.55 -6.58 -30.30
CA SER A 232 -11.78 -5.92 -30.75
C SER A 232 -11.98 -6.03 -32.26
N GLY A 233 -12.52 -7.18 -32.69
CA GLY A 233 -13.03 -7.35 -34.04
C GLY A 233 -14.49 -6.92 -34.13
N LYS A 234 -14.76 -5.62 -34.33
CA LYS A 234 -15.77 -5.05 -35.27
C LYS A 234 -16.08 -3.59 -34.94
N ASP A 235 -15.91 -2.77 -35.98
CA ASP A 235 -16.49 -1.45 -36.22
C ASP A 235 -16.28 -0.36 -35.15
N VAL A 236 -15.41 0.61 -35.45
CA VAL A 236 -15.78 1.94 -35.96
C VAL A 236 -14.51 2.81 -35.98
N LEU A 237 -14.14 3.23 -37.19
CA LEU A 237 -13.50 4.49 -37.61
C LEU A 237 -12.62 5.27 -36.60
N GLN A 238 -11.35 5.44 -37.03
CA GLN A 238 -10.46 6.59 -36.81
C GLN A 238 -10.49 7.27 -35.43
N ASN A 239 -9.48 6.95 -34.63
CA ASN A 239 -8.48 7.95 -34.26
C ASN A 239 -7.13 7.23 -34.09
N GLY A 240 -6.07 7.80 -34.64
CA GLY A 240 -4.70 7.37 -34.32
C GLY A 240 -4.49 7.63 -32.83
N ASP A 241 -4.42 6.55 -32.05
CA ASP A 241 -4.10 6.63 -30.63
C ASP A 241 -2.58 6.67 -30.49
N ASP A 242 -1.98 7.79 -30.88
CA ASP A 242 -0.54 8.06 -30.69
C ASP A 242 -0.13 7.88 -29.21
N GLY A 243 -1.10 8.00 -28.27
CA GLY A 243 -0.90 7.76 -26.85
C GLY A 243 -0.78 6.28 -26.46
N ALA A 244 -1.51 5.35 -27.08
CA ALA A 244 -1.38 3.93 -26.79
C ALA A 244 -0.05 3.34 -27.28
N GLU A 245 0.42 3.77 -28.45
CA GLU A 245 1.73 3.36 -28.97
C GLU A 245 2.87 3.86 -28.07
N ASP A 246 2.80 5.12 -27.62
CA ASP A 246 3.76 5.70 -26.66
C ASP A 246 3.75 4.96 -25.31
N ARG A 247 2.55 4.67 -24.77
CA ARG A 247 2.40 3.91 -23.51
C ARG A 247 2.95 2.49 -23.63
N SER A 248 2.74 1.81 -24.75
CA SER A 248 3.29 0.47 -25.00
C SER A 248 4.82 0.51 -25.06
N ALA A 249 5.39 1.49 -25.77
CA ALA A 249 6.83 1.68 -25.86
C ALA A 249 7.47 1.96 -24.48
N ILE A 250 6.82 2.78 -23.64
CA ILE A 250 7.25 3.02 -22.25
C ILE A 250 7.28 1.71 -21.46
N CYS A 251 6.22 0.89 -21.56
CA CYS A 251 6.15 -0.39 -20.84
C CYS A 251 7.27 -1.34 -21.30
N VAL A 252 7.48 -1.47 -22.60
CA VAL A 252 8.55 -2.30 -23.18
C VAL A 252 9.92 -1.83 -22.68
N ARG A 253 10.21 -0.52 -22.74
CA ARG A 253 11.45 0.06 -22.22
C ARG A 253 11.65 -0.25 -20.74
N ASN A 254 10.62 -0.06 -19.92
CA ASN A 254 10.70 -0.30 -18.49
C ASN A 254 10.91 -1.79 -18.17
N VAL A 255 10.27 -2.70 -18.90
CA VAL A 255 10.54 -4.15 -18.80
C VAL A 255 12.01 -4.45 -19.12
N TYR A 256 12.55 -3.92 -20.22
CA TYR A 256 13.97 -4.08 -20.55
C TYR A 256 14.89 -3.55 -19.45
N ASN A 257 14.60 -2.36 -18.90
CA ASN A 257 15.38 -1.80 -17.81
C ASN A 257 15.37 -2.71 -16.57
N ILE A 258 14.21 -3.27 -16.19
CA ILE A 258 14.12 -4.23 -15.08
C ILE A 258 14.99 -5.46 -15.34
N LEU A 259 14.92 -6.03 -16.56
CA LEU A 259 15.69 -7.22 -16.93
C LEU A 259 17.21 -6.99 -16.91
N VAL A 260 17.66 -5.77 -17.20
CA VAL A 260 19.09 -5.41 -17.13
C VAL A 260 19.57 -5.26 -15.69
N HIS A 261 18.72 -4.73 -14.79
CA HIS A 261 19.11 -4.45 -13.40
C HIS A 261 18.92 -5.64 -12.45
N ILE A 262 18.06 -6.59 -12.80
CA ILE A 262 17.83 -7.79 -11.99
C ILE A 262 18.65 -8.94 -12.58
N PRO A 263 19.81 -9.29 -11.96
CA PRO A 263 20.69 -10.33 -12.47
C PRO A 263 19.98 -11.68 -12.63
N ALA A 264 20.28 -12.34 -13.74
CA ALA A 264 19.94 -13.74 -13.91
C ALA A 264 20.78 -14.56 -12.92
N LEU A 265 20.10 -15.21 -11.96
CA LEU A 265 20.77 -16.12 -11.03
C LEU A 265 21.32 -17.32 -11.80
N ASP A 266 22.61 -17.60 -11.62
CA ASP A 266 23.27 -18.73 -12.26
C ASP A 266 22.98 -20.01 -11.46
N PHE A 267 21.80 -20.58 -11.72
CA PHE A 267 21.31 -21.81 -11.10
C PHE A 267 22.24 -23.02 -11.27
N LYS A 268 23.27 -22.93 -12.12
CA LYS A 268 24.25 -24.01 -12.34
C LYS A 268 25.50 -23.89 -11.47
N LYS A 269 25.79 -22.72 -10.91
CA LYS A 269 26.99 -22.49 -10.08
C LYS A 269 26.71 -22.47 -8.59
N GLU A 270 25.51 -22.09 -8.19
CA GLU A 270 25.14 -21.92 -6.78
C GLU A 270 24.35 -23.13 -6.26
N SER A 271 24.88 -23.79 -5.24
CA SER A 271 24.24 -24.94 -4.57
C SER A 271 23.27 -24.53 -3.46
N LYS A 272 23.28 -23.24 -3.06
CA LYS A 272 22.42 -22.68 -2.04
C LYS A 272 22.07 -21.25 -2.42
N PHE A 273 20.78 -20.95 -2.45
CA PHE A 273 20.24 -19.62 -2.69
C PHE A 273 19.72 -19.03 -1.39
N ASP A 274 19.98 -17.75 -1.17
CA ASP A 274 19.32 -17.01 -0.10
C ASP A 274 17.89 -16.66 -0.53
N MET A 275 16.94 -16.84 0.38
CA MET A 275 15.54 -16.48 0.19
C MET A 275 15.21 -15.26 1.04
N TRP A 276 14.42 -14.35 0.48
CA TRP A 276 13.90 -13.21 1.20
C TRP A 276 12.80 -13.64 2.18
N SER A 277 11.88 -14.47 1.69
CA SER A 277 10.82 -15.10 2.49
C SER A 277 11.39 -16.11 3.48
N THR A 278 10.66 -16.34 4.58
CA THR A 278 11.12 -17.17 5.71
C THR A 278 10.54 -18.58 5.72
N VAL A 279 9.92 -19.01 4.60
CA VAL A 279 9.33 -20.34 4.46
C VAL A 279 10.34 -21.41 4.83
N GLY A 280 10.03 -22.20 5.86
CA GLY A 280 10.87 -23.32 6.30
C GLY A 280 11.91 -23.00 7.39
N LEU A 281 12.02 -21.75 7.86
CA LEU A 281 12.89 -21.41 9.00
C LEU A 281 12.22 -21.65 10.36
N SER A 282 10.89 -21.85 10.40
CA SER A 282 10.10 -22.11 11.62
C SER A 282 10.09 -23.59 12.08
N SER A 283 11.12 -24.37 11.74
CA SER A 283 11.30 -25.73 12.26
C SER A 283 12.78 -26.04 12.48
N LYS A 284 13.39 -25.34 13.44
CA LYS A 284 14.56 -25.89 14.13
C LYS A 284 14.49 -25.48 15.59
N GLY A 285 13.73 -26.27 16.35
CA GLY A 285 13.78 -26.23 17.80
C GLY A 285 15.22 -26.41 18.28
N GLU A 286 15.58 -25.63 19.30
CA GLU A 286 16.74 -25.84 20.14
C GLU A 286 16.88 -27.33 20.44
N LYS A 287 17.93 -27.95 19.91
CA LYS A 287 18.53 -29.10 20.57
C LYS A 287 19.67 -28.56 21.41
N ASP A 288 19.39 -28.43 22.71
CA ASP A 288 20.39 -28.46 23.76
C ASP A 288 21.36 -29.62 23.50
N THR A 289 22.58 -29.31 23.11
CA THR A 289 23.71 -30.23 23.26
C THR A 289 24.40 -29.90 24.57
N SER A 290 23.85 -30.44 25.66
CA SER A 290 24.61 -30.65 26.89
C SER A 290 25.65 -31.74 26.59
N GLU A 291 26.87 -31.33 26.26
CA GLU A 291 27.99 -32.25 26.06
C GLU A 291 28.54 -32.65 27.45
N VAL A 292 28.18 -33.87 27.87
CA VAL A 292 28.76 -34.55 29.02
C VAL A 292 30.14 -35.08 28.59
N LEU A 293 31.21 -34.53 29.17
CA LEU A 293 32.58 -35.03 29.02
C LEU A 293 32.76 -36.38 29.72
N PRO A 294 33.42 -37.38 29.09
CA PRO A 294 33.89 -38.55 29.81
C PRO A 294 35.30 -38.31 30.39
N TYR A 295 35.41 -38.59 31.70
CA TYR A 295 36.68 -38.79 32.41
C TYR A 295 37.46 -39.97 31.82
N THR A 296 38.76 -39.80 31.62
CA THR A 296 39.72 -40.92 31.51
C THR A 296 40.69 -40.86 32.68
N SER A 297 40.74 -41.96 33.45
CA SER A 297 41.86 -42.32 34.34
C SER A 297 42.96 -43.02 33.55
#